data_AF-A0A2G9SRE6-F1
#
_entry.id   AF-A0A2G9SRE6-F1
#
_cell.length_a   1.000
_cell.length_b   1.000
_cell.length_c   1.000
_cell.angle_alpha   90.00
_cell.angle_beta   90.00
_cell.angle_gamma   90.00
#
_symmetry.space_group_name_H-M   'P 1'
#
loop_
_entity.id
_entity.type
_entity.pdbx_description
1 polymer ?
#
loop_
_entity_poly.entity_id
_entity_poly.type
_entity_poly.pdbx_seq_one_letter_code
_entity_poly.pdbx_strand_id
1 'polypeptide(L)'
;MVFNRALRSLILSALPERTIMHDWWIYLVASAFGTLLYDETPTLKYRQHAQNAIGTSVTLLGKMQRHWKSLTQGNSRIFRLSQQAHEFEKCFGAKLAARESRILQRFLQSKQQFSARIGYLLTGEALRQSFLDNVILKTVIALNRY
;
A
#
# COMPACT_ATOMS: atom_id res chain seq x y z
N MET A 1 -2.56 -0.46 -16.51
CA MET A 1 -3.49 0.50 -15.90
C MET A 1 -3.77 1.59 -16.90
N VAL A 2 -5.04 1.93 -17.10
CA VAL A 2 -5.48 3.07 -17.92
C VAL A 2 -6.24 4.01 -17.00
N PHE A 3 -6.12 5.32 -17.22
CA PHE A 3 -6.83 6.32 -16.43
C PHE A 3 -7.11 7.57 -17.26
N ASN A 4 -8.11 8.34 -16.84
CA ASN A 4 -8.56 9.52 -17.56
C ASN A 4 -7.65 10.75 -17.33
N ARG A 5 -7.89 11.80 -18.13
CA ARG A 5 -7.14 13.07 -18.02
C ARG A 5 -7.32 13.75 -16.66
N ALA A 6 -8.47 13.58 -16.02
CA ALA A 6 -8.74 14.16 -14.71
C ALA A 6 -7.80 13.58 -13.64
N LEU A 7 -7.66 12.25 -13.56
CA LEU A 7 -6.73 11.60 -12.65
C LEU A 7 -5.28 12.02 -12.94
N ARG A 8 -4.89 12.07 -14.23
CA ARG A 8 -3.55 12.54 -14.63
C ARG A 8 -3.26 13.94 -14.08
N SER A 9 -4.21 14.86 -14.25
CA SER A 9 -4.05 16.26 -13.84
C SER A 9 -3.96 16.37 -12.31
N LEU A 10 -4.73 15.57 -11.59
CA LEU A 10 -4.66 15.50 -10.13
C LEU A 10 -3.30 15.02 -9.63
N ILE A 11 -2.76 13.94 -10.21
CA ILE A 11 -1.44 13.41 -9.86
C ILE A 11 -0.35 14.45 -10.11
N LEU A 12 -0.40 15.14 -11.26
CA LEU A 12 0.58 16.18 -11.60
C LEU A 12 0.46 17.44 -10.73
N SER A 13 -0.68 17.66 -10.07
CA SER A 13 -0.86 18.80 -9.16
C SER A 13 -0.07 18.67 -7.85
N ALA A 14 0.30 17.45 -7.46
CA ALA A 14 1.11 17.18 -6.28
C ALA A 14 1.86 15.85 -6.45
N LEU A 15 3.16 15.93 -6.75
CA LEU A 15 4.01 14.76 -6.91
C LEU A 15 4.71 14.42 -5.59
N PRO A 16 4.80 13.13 -5.23
CA PRO A 16 5.52 12.71 -4.04
C PRO A 16 7.02 12.90 -4.21
N GLU A 17 7.70 13.27 -3.13
CA GLU A 17 9.16 13.24 -3.11
C GLU A 17 9.66 11.78 -2.98
N ARG A 18 8.89 10.95 -2.28
CA ARG A 18 9.19 9.53 -2.06
C ARG A 18 7.97 8.67 -2.34
N THR A 19 8.13 7.67 -3.18
CA THR A 19 7.11 6.64 -3.40
C THR A 19 7.74 5.26 -3.43
N ILE A 20 7.02 4.24 -2.96
CA ILE A 20 7.46 2.85 -3.07
C ILE A 20 7.45 2.44 -4.55
N MET A 21 6.36 2.73 -5.26
CA MET A 21 6.18 2.49 -6.71
C MET A 21 5.20 3.50 -7.31
N HIS A 22 5.44 3.90 -8.56
CA HIS A 22 4.62 4.90 -9.24
C HIS A 22 3.19 4.39 -9.53
N ASP A 23 3.03 3.13 -9.93
CA ASP A 23 1.74 2.50 -10.18
C ASP A 23 0.90 2.41 -8.90
N TRP A 24 1.51 2.05 -7.77
CA TRP A 24 0.84 2.04 -6.48
C TRP A 24 0.45 3.45 -6.03
N TRP A 25 1.33 4.44 -6.23
CA TRP A 25 0.97 5.83 -5.94
C TRP A 25 -0.26 6.28 -6.73
N ILE A 26 -0.27 6.02 -8.04
CA ILE A 26 -1.42 6.34 -8.89
C ILE A 26 -2.67 5.60 -8.42
N TYR A 27 -2.56 4.33 -8.05
CA TYR A 27 -3.66 3.54 -7.52
C TYR A 27 -4.21 4.12 -6.20
N LEU A 28 -3.34 4.61 -5.32
CA LEU A 28 -3.73 5.26 -4.06
C LEU A 28 -4.50 6.57 -4.32
N VAL A 29 -4.00 7.42 -5.22
CA VAL A 29 -4.70 8.65 -5.64
C VAL A 29 -6.05 8.30 -6.27
N ALA A 30 -6.10 7.30 -7.16
CA ALA A 30 -7.35 6.86 -7.78
C ALA A 30 -8.36 6.33 -6.75
N SER A 31 -7.89 5.57 -5.75
CA SER A 31 -8.74 5.03 -4.68
C SER A 31 -9.36 6.11 -3.80
N ALA A 32 -8.64 7.23 -3.59
CA ALA A 32 -9.07 8.30 -2.73
C ALA A 32 -10.02 9.31 -3.41
N PHE A 33 -9.86 9.51 -4.73
CA PHE A 33 -10.52 10.61 -5.46
C PHE A 33 -11.42 10.17 -6.61
N GLY A 34 -11.51 8.88 -6.89
CA GLY A 34 -12.26 8.39 -8.04
C GLY A 34 -12.80 6.99 -7.88
N THR A 35 -13.17 6.39 -9.01
CA THR A 35 -13.72 5.04 -9.08
C THR A 35 -12.72 4.12 -9.75
N LEU A 36 -12.50 2.97 -9.14
CA LEU A 36 -11.67 1.90 -9.67
C LEU A 36 -12.56 0.84 -10.30
N LEU A 37 -12.27 0.51 -11.56
CA LEU A 37 -12.93 -0.57 -12.29
C LEU A 37 -11.89 -1.66 -12.55
N TYR A 38 -12.18 -2.87 -12.08
CA TYR A 38 -11.37 -4.04 -12.37
C TYR A 38 -11.87 -4.68 -13.68
N ASP A 39 -10.96 -4.87 -14.63
CA ASP A 39 -11.23 -5.62 -15.85
C ASP A 39 -10.82 -7.08 -15.62
N GLU A 40 -11.80 -7.99 -15.67
CA GLU A 40 -11.58 -9.43 -15.50
C GLU A 40 -10.88 -10.06 -16.70
N THR A 41 -10.83 -9.37 -17.85
CA THR A 41 -10.24 -9.90 -19.09
C THR A 41 -8.77 -9.49 -19.20
N PRO A 42 -7.81 -10.43 -19.09
CA PRO A 42 -6.40 -10.10 -19.26
C PRO A 42 -6.06 -9.85 -20.74
N THR A 43 -5.88 -8.58 -21.10
CA THR A 43 -5.59 -8.15 -22.49
C THR A 43 -4.10 -7.88 -22.76
N LEU A 44 -3.25 -7.92 -21.73
CA LEU A 44 -1.83 -7.54 -21.81
C LEU A 44 -0.93 -8.64 -21.24
N LYS A 45 0.10 -9.03 -22.00
CA LYS A 45 1.17 -9.91 -21.51
C LYS A 45 2.20 -9.09 -20.74
N TYR A 46 2.38 -9.39 -19.45
CA TYR A 46 3.44 -8.78 -18.65
C TYR A 46 4.77 -9.48 -18.89
N ARG A 47 5.82 -8.72 -19.24
CA ARG A 47 7.16 -9.27 -19.42
C ARG A 47 7.78 -9.61 -18.05
N GLN A 48 8.22 -10.84 -17.88
CA GLN A 48 8.96 -11.25 -16.68
C GLN A 48 10.40 -11.64 -17.04
N HIS A 49 11.37 -11.23 -16.22
CA HIS A 49 12.76 -11.67 -16.30
C HIS A 49 13.29 -12.04 -14.89
N ALA A 50 14.37 -12.81 -14.83
CA ALA A 50 14.91 -13.34 -13.57
C ALA A 50 15.34 -12.25 -12.56
N GLN A 51 15.64 -11.05 -13.06
CA GLN A 51 16.00 -9.87 -12.25
C GLN A 51 14.81 -8.93 -11.95
N ASN A 52 13.57 -9.39 -12.07
CA ASN A 52 12.40 -8.58 -11.74
C ASN A 52 12.47 -8.06 -10.30
N ALA A 53 12.15 -6.77 -10.10
CA ALA A 53 11.92 -6.21 -8.76
C ALA A 53 10.77 -6.91 -8.00
N ILE A 54 9.88 -7.61 -8.73
CA ILE A 54 8.78 -8.43 -8.22
C ILE A 54 8.82 -9.77 -8.96
N GLY A 55 9.55 -10.74 -8.43
CA GLY A 55 9.50 -12.12 -8.89
C GLY A 55 8.36 -12.88 -8.23
N THR A 56 7.57 -13.63 -8.98
CA THR A 56 6.57 -14.59 -8.48
C THR A 56 7.26 -15.94 -8.21
N SER A 57 7.55 -16.28 -6.96
CA SER A 57 7.84 -17.68 -6.63
C SER A 57 6.55 -18.49 -6.77
N VAL A 58 6.59 -19.48 -7.67
CA VAL A 58 5.46 -20.34 -8.02
C VAL A 58 5.13 -21.34 -6.90
N THR A 59 6.10 -21.64 -6.04
CA THR A 59 5.96 -22.60 -4.94
C THR A 59 5.52 -21.95 -3.62
N LEU A 60 4.69 -22.66 -2.85
CA LEU A 60 4.23 -22.26 -1.52
C LEU A 60 5.42 -21.97 -0.57
N LEU A 61 6.45 -22.82 -0.60
CA LEU A 61 7.68 -22.62 0.18
C LEU A 61 8.42 -21.34 -0.24
N GLY A 62 8.48 -21.04 -1.54
CA GLY A 62 9.07 -19.80 -2.05
C GLY A 62 8.26 -18.55 -1.70
N LYS A 63 6.93 -18.67 -1.53
CA LYS A 63 6.10 -17.60 -0.95
C LYS A 63 6.47 -17.39 0.51
N MET A 64 6.47 -18.45 1.33
CA MET A 64 6.80 -18.35 2.76
C MET A 64 8.21 -17.77 2.98
N GLN A 65 9.23 -18.27 2.28
CA GLN A 65 10.59 -17.74 2.41
C GLN A 65 10.68 -16.24 2.06
N ARG A 66 9.93 -15.76 1.05
CA ARG A 66 9.85 -14.33 0.73
C ARG A 66 9.17 -13.52 1.82
N HIS A 67 8.09 -14.04 2.40
CA HIS A 67 7.43 -13.39 3.53
C HIS A 67 8.36 -13.28 4.73
N TRP A 68 9.08 -14.36 5.07
CA TRP A 68 10.07 -14.36 6.14
C TRP A 68 11.21 -13.38 5.86
N LYS A 69 11.74 -13.34 4.63
CA LYS A 69 12.73 -12.31 4.22
C LYS A 69 12.16 -10.89 4.30
N SER A 70 10.89 -10.68 3.96
CA SER A 70 10.23 -9.37 4.08
C SER A 70 10.09 -8.92 5.54
N LEU A 71 10.02 -9.84 6.49
CA LEU A 71 9.94 -9.55 7.92
C LEU A 71 11.33 -9.32 8.55
N THR A 72 12.37 -9.97 8.03
CA THR A 72 13.73 -9.93 8.60
C THR A 72 14.66 -8.93 7.93
N GLN A 73 14.46 -8.62 6.64
CA GLN A 73 15.32 -7.69 5.90
C GLN A 73 14.75 -6.27 5.93
N GLY A 74 15.40 -5.36 6.64
CA GLY A 74 14.97 -3.96 6.87
C GLY A 74 14.71 -3.07 5.64
N ASN A 75 14.89 -3.58 4.42
CA ASN A 75 14.59 -2.88 3.16
C ASN A 75 13.29 -3.37 2.49
N SER A 76 12.47 -4.16 3.19
CA SER A 76 11.20 -4.60 2.64
C SER A 76 10.25 -3.40 2.45
N ARG A 77 9.47 -3.43 1.37
CA ARG A 77 8.53 -2.36 1.02
C ARG A 77 7.50 -2.11 2.11
N ILE A 78 7.19 -3.14 2.90
CA ILE A 78 6.23 -3.02 4.01
C ILE A 78 6.73 -2.03 5.06
N PHE A 79 8.04 -1.86 5.22
CA PHE A 79 8.67 -0.91 6.16
C PHE A 79 8.57 0.55 5.73
N ARG A 80 8.12 0.81 4.49
CA ARG A 80 8.00 2.15 3.91
C ARG A 80 6.53 2.60 3.76
N LEU A 81 5.56 1.84 4.28
CA LEU A 81 4.14 2.18 4.15
C LEU A 81 3.80 3.46 4.91
N SER A 82 4.33 3.61 6.12
CA SER A 82 4.15 4.81 6.92
C SER A 82 4.74 6.05 6.24
N GLN A 83 5.89 5.91 5.58
CA GLN A 83 6.51 6.98 4.80
C GLN A 83 5.64 7.36 3.59
N GLN A 84 5.18 6.38 2.80
CA GLN A 84 4.31 6.65 1.67
C GLN A 84 2.97 7.27 2.10
N ALA A 85 2.43 6.88 3.26
CA ALA A 85 1.22 7.48 3.82
C ALA A 85 1.43 8.94 4.24
N HIS A 86 2.56 9.29 4.87
CA HIS A 86 2.89 10.70 5.18
C HIS A 86 3.07 11.52 3.89
N GLU A 87 3.74 10.98 2.87
CA GLU A 87 3.86 11.65 1.58
C GLU A 87 2.49 11.88 0.94
N PHE A 88 1.59 10.91 1.05
CA PHE A 88 0.23 11.03 0.54
C PHE A 88 -0.58 12.09 1.31
N GLU A 89 -0.47 12.12 2.63
CA GLU A 89 -1.05 13.17 3.47
C GLU A 89 -0.52 14.55 3.09
N LYS A 90 0.80 14.70 2.91
CA LYS A 90 1.43 15.96 2.49
C LYS A 90 0.91 16.44 1.13
N CYS A 91 0.78 15.54 0.17
CA CYS A 91 0.35 15.90 -1.19
C CYS A 91 -1.15 16.20 -1.29
N PHE A 92 -1.98 15.41 -0.59
CA PHE A 92 -3.42 15.34 -0.86
C PHE A 92 -4.31 15.46 0.37
N GLY A 93 -3.75 15.48 1.59
CA GLY A 93 -4.49 15.43 2.85
C GLY A 93 -5.58 16.51 2.97
N ALA A 94 -5.28 17.75 2.55
CA ALA A 94 -6.23 18.85 2.56
C ALA A 94 -7.41 18.69 1.57
N LYS A 95 -7.27 17.82 0.56
CA LYS A 95 -8.30 17.55 -0.46
C LYS A 95 -9.14 16.31 -0.13
N LEU A 96 -8.72 15.48 0.83
CA LEU A 96 -9.39 14.22 1.14
C LEU A 96 -10.78 14.48 1.74
N ALA A 97 -11.74 13.65 1.33
CA ALA A 97 -13.03 13.60 2.01
C ALA A 97 -12.85 13.05 3.43
N ALA A 98 -13.83 13.34 4.31
CA ALA A 98 -13.72 13.09 5.74
C ALA A 98 -13.47 11.62 6.10
N ARG A 99 -14.01 10.68 5.29
CA ARG A 99 -13.80 9.24 5.49
C ARG A 99 -12.37 8.84 5.19
N GLU A 100 -11.85 9.22 4.02
CA GLU A 100 -10.51 8.88 3.55
C GLU A 100 -9.45 9.53 4.43
N SER A 101 -9.69 10.79 4.84
CA SER A 101 -8.86 11.49 5.82
C SER A 101 -8.82 10.73 7.15
N ARG A 102 -9.97 10.28 7.68
CA ARG A 102 -10.02 9.50 8.92
C ARG A 102 -9.24 8.19 8.81
N ILE A 103 -9.37 7.47 7.71
CA ILE A 103 -8.63 6.22 7.47
C ILE A 103 -7.12 6.49 7.47
N LEU A 104 -6.68 7.52 6.75
CA LEU A 104 -5.27 7.92 6.69
C LEU A 104 -4.74 8.31 8.08
N GLN A 105 -5.47 9.16 8.81
CA GLN A 105 -5.08 9.59 10.15
C GLN A 105 -4.97 8.43 11.12
N ARG A 106 -5.93 7.51 11.13
CA ARG A 106 -5.89 6.32 12.01
C ARG A 106 -4.67 5.45 11.71
N PHE A 107 -4.35 5.25 10.43
CA PHE A 107 -3.15 4.53 10.03
C PHE A 107 -1.87 5.25 10.49
N LEU A 108 -1.76 6.55 10.30
CA LEU A 108 -0.60 7.33 10.74
C LEU A 108 -0.45 7.34 12.27
N GLN A 109 -1.55 7.52 13.01
CA GLN A 109 -1.57 7.47 14.47
C GLN A 109 -1.18 6.09 15.01
N SER A 110 -1.57 5.01 14.32
CA SER A 110 -1.18 3.65 14.71
C SER A 110 0.34 3.41 14.66
N LYS A 111 1.08 4.21 13.90
CA LYS A 111 2.54 4.19 13.88
C LYS A 111 3.12 4.89 15.10
N GLN A 112 2.55 6.03 15.48
CA GLN A 112 3.07 6.90 16.54
C GLN A 112 2.67 6.45 17.96
N GLN A 113 1.45 5.95 18.14
CA GLN A 113 0.87 5.65 19.45
C GLN A 113 0.54 4.16 19.59
N PHE A 114 0.97 3.55 20.71
CA PHE A 114 0.74 2.14 20.98
C PHE A 114 -0.77 1.81 21.15
N SER A 115 -1.52 2.63 21.90
CA SER A 115 -2.96 2.43 22.09
C SER A 115 -3.73 2.52 20.76
N ALA A 116 -3.43 3.54 19.94
CA ALA A 116 -4.01 3.68 18.60
C ALA A 116 -3.67 2.48 17.70
N ARG A 117 -2.47 1.91 17.84
CA ARG A 117 -2.06 0.69 17.11
C ARG A 117 -2.91 -0.52 17.46
N ILE A 118 -3.12 -0.76 18.75
CA ILE A 118 -3.97 -1.86 19.19
C ILE A 118 -5.41 -1.63 18.71
N GLY A 119 -5.93 -0.41 18.84
CA GLY A 119 -7.24 -0.05 18.31
C GLY A 119 -7.36 -0.31 16.80
N TYR A 120 -6.36 0.12 16.01
CA TYR A 120 -6.33 -0.08 14.56
C TYR A 120 -6.35 -1.56 14.17
N LEU A 121 -5.55 -2.39 14.86
CA LEU A 121 -5.52 -3.85 14.67
C LEU A 121 -6.88 -4.52 14.95
N LEU A 122 -7.62 -4.02 15.95
CA LEU A 122 -8.93 -4.53 16.32
C LEU A 122 -10.05 -4.08 15.37
N THR A 123 -9.95 -2.88 14.79
CA THR A 123 -10.97 -2.38 13.86
C THR A 123 -11.01 -3.09 12.52
N GLY A 124 -9.95 -3.84 12.16
CA GLY A 124 -9.93 -4.63 10.94
C GLY A 124 -9.86 -3.78 9.65
N GLU A 125 -9.49 -2.50 9.74
CA GLU A 125 -9.35 -1.61 8.56
C GLU A 125 -8.20 -2.05 7.64
N ALA A 126 -7.21 -2.75 8.18
CA ALA A 126 -6.11 -3.33 7.41
C ALA A 126 -6.49 -4.71 6.86
N LEU A 127 -6.95 -4.75 5.60
CA LEU A 127 -7.29 -5.98 4.88
C LEU A 127 -6.42 -6.19 3.63
N ARG A 128 -6.08 -7.44 3.40
CA ARG A 128 -5.39 -8.00 2.24
C ARG A 128 -6.25 -9.13 1.65
N GLN A 129 -5.98 -9.46 0.39
CA GLN A 129 -6.74 -10.46 -0.36
C GLN A 129 -6.61 -11.87 0.24
N SER A 130 -5.45 -12.24 0.78
CA SER A 130 -5.22 -13.57 1.36
C SER A 130 -5.16 -13.54 2.88
N PHE A 131 -5.56 -14.66 3.50
CA PHE A 131 -5.47 -14.83 4.96
C PHE A 131 -4.01 -14.69 5.45
N LEU A 132 -3.06 -15.30 4.75
CA LEU A 132 -1.64 -15.23 5.13
C LEU A 132 -1.10 -13.80 5.04
N ASP A 133 -1.42 -13.05 3.98
CA ASP A 133 -0.99 -11.66 3.84
C ASP A 133 -1.63 -10.76 4.91
N ASN A 134 -2.86 -11.07 5.34
CA ASN A 134 -3.52 -10.40 6.45
C ASN A 134 -2.78 -10.62 7.77
N VAL A 135 -2.44 -11.87 8.08
CA VAL A 135 -1.69 -12.20 9.29
C VAL A 135 -0.34 -11.48 9.28
N ILE A 136 0.39 -11.54 8.16
CA ILE A 136 1.69 -10.87 8.02
C ILE A 136 1.55 -9.37 8.23
N LEU A 137 0.59 -8.71 7.57
CA LEU A 137 0.37 -7.28 7.74
C LEU A 137 0.06 -6.93 9.20
N LYS A 138 -0.80 -7.69 9.86
CA LYS A 138 -1.14 -7.47 11.28
C LYS A 138 0.07 -7.67 12.19
N THR A 139 0.87 -8.71 11.99
CA THR A 139 2.11 -8.94 12.76
C THR A 139 3.09 -7.78 12.58
N VAL A 140 3.27 -7.31 11.35
CA VAL A 140 4.15 -6.20 11.01
C VAL A 140 3.68 -4.90 11.67
N ILE A 141 2.36 -4.65 11.66
CA ILE A 141 1.75 -3.52 12.36
C ILE A 141 1.97 -3.63 13.87
N ALA A 142 1.69 -4.80 14.46
CA ALA A 142 1.88 -5.05 15.90
C ALA A 142 3.32 -4.80 16.35
N LEU A 143 4.31 -5.24 15.56
CA LEU A 143 5.74 -5.02 15.80
C LEU A 143 6.21 -3.58 15.50
N ASN A 144 5.30 -2.69 15.08
CA ASN A 144 5.59 -1.31 14.66
C ASN A 144 6.59 -1.20 13.49
N ARG A 145 6.67 -2.22 12.64
CA ARG A 145 7.63 -2.25 11.53
C ARG A 145 6.90 -2.04 10.20
N TYR A 146 6.32 -0.87 9.94
CA TYR A 146 5.69 -0.53 8.66
C TYR A 146 5.81 0.94 8.30
#